data_AF-A0A1I8BBI5-F1
#
_entry.id   AF-A0A1I8BBI5-F1
#
_cell.length_a   1.000
_cell.length_b   1.000
_cell.length_c   1.000
_cell.angle_alpha   90.00
_cell.angle_beta   90.00
_cell.angle_gamma   90.00
#
_symmetry.space_group_name_H-M   'P 1'
#
loop_
_entity.id
_entity.type
_entity.pdbx_description
1 polymer ?
#
loop_
_entity_poly.entity_id
_entity_poly.type
_entity_poly.pdbx_seq_one_letter_code
_entity_poly.pdbx_strand_id
1 'polypeptide(L)'
;MGMTKDQREEAKKNFVAQVMKQLGDLTSLGGSELKVKLKEMHTRICKLEAEKYDLEKRLQTQEYDLKELNERQRQINRQKLQSKGMDPNSANSRYPPKVAIFSKYDRQIDRRNFKERKSLYDKKNAFPCFPNVPPPPTILDFRPLNDGEPKSPGIEEDEEPEENETKEEEEEEEEEEEEEEEEE
;
A
#
# COMPACT_ATOMS: atom_id res chain seq x y z
N MET A 1 10.44 5.02 -27.15
CA MET A 1 9.83 4.51 -28.39
C MET A 1 10.51 3.21 -28.75
N GLY A 2 9.87 2.08 -28.49
CA GLY A 2 10.36 0.78 -28.94
C GLY A 2 9.89 0.48 -30.36
N MET A 3 10.60 -0.38 -31.07
CA MET A 3 10.12 -0.93 -32.34
C MET A 3 8.72 -1.53 -32.15
N THR A 4 7.83 -1.29 -33.11
CA THR A 4 6.49 -1.87 -33.09
C THR A 4 6.57 -3.39 -33.13
N LYS A 5 5.47 -4.08 -32.75
CA LYS A 5 5.41 -5.54 -32.81
C LYS A 5 5.75 -6.04 -34.22
N ASP A 6 5.17 -5.40 -35.23
CA ASP A 6 5.36 -5.75 -36.64
C ASP A 6 6.81 -5.56 -37.09
N GLN A 7 7.46 -4.46 -36.69
CA GLN A 7 8.88 -4.22 -36.99
C GLN A 7 9.79 -5.29 -36.37
N ARG A 8 9.48 -5.76 -35.14
CA ARG A 8 10.23 -6.84 -34.51
C ARG A 8 10.04 -8.18 -35.23
N GLU A 9 8.82 -8.48 -35.66
CA GLU A 9 8.53 -9.70 -36.42
C GLU A 9 9.22 -9.68 -37.78
N GLU A 10 9.23 -8.54 -38.47
CA GLU A 10 9.91 -8.37 -39.74
C GLU A 10 11.44 -8.48 -39.58
N ALA A 11 12.01 -7.84 -38.56
CA ALA A 11 13.44 -7.99 -38.24
C ALA A 11 13.80 -9.46 -37.93
N LYS A 12 12.95 -10.18 -37.20
CA LYS A 12 13.14 -11.62 -36.93
C LYS A 12 13.10 -12.44 -38.22
N LYS A 13 12.12 -12.20 -39.11
CA LYS A 13 12.02 -12.88 -40.41
C LYS A 13 13.26 -12.62 -41.27
N ASN A 14 13.71 -11.37 -41.34
CA ASN A 14 14.90 -10.98 -42.10
C ASN A 14 16.16 -11.64 -41.55
N PHE A 15 16.31 -11.70 -40.22
CA PHE A 15 17.43 -12.39 -39.58
C PHE A 15 17.44 -13.89 -39.90
N VAL A 16 16.30 -14.56 -39.79
CA VAL A 16 16.19 -16.00 -40.12
C VAL A 16 16.49 -16.23 -41.60
N ALA A 17 15.98 -15.40 -42.51
CA ALA A 17 16.29 -15.49 -43.93
C ALA A 17 17.79 -15.32 -44.21
N GLN A 18 18.46 -14.39 -43.52
CA GLN A 18 19.90 -14.20 -43.61
C GLN A 18 20.66 -15.44 -43.13
N VAL A 19 20.26 -16.05 -42.01
CA VAL A 19 20.85 -17.29 -41.50
C VAL A 19 20.68 -18.42 -42.52
N MET A 20 19.48 -18.60 -43.08
CA MET A 20 19.22 -19.61 -44.11
C MET A 20 20.09 -19.40 -45.36
N LYS A 21 20.27 -18.15 -45.79
CA LYS A 21 21.15 -17.82 -46.91
C LYS A 21 22.62 -18.17 -46.62
N GLN A 22 23.08 -18.03 -45.38
CA GLN A 22 24.44 -18.42 -44.97
C GLN A 22 24.66 -19.94 -45.02
N LEU A 23 23.63 -20.76 -44.79
CA LEU A 23 23.75 -22.22 -44.89
C LEU A 23 24.04 -22.68 -46.34
N GLY A 24 23.55 -21.90 -47.32
CA GLY A 24 23.71 -22.17 -48.74
C GLY A 24 23.01 -23.44 -49.21
N ASP A 25 23.27 -23.86 -50.45
CA ASP A 25 22.75 -25.12 -50.97
C ASP A 25 23.59 -26.30 -50.46
N LEU A 26 22.99 -27.15 -49.63
CA LEU A 26 23.65 -28.33 -49.06
C LEU A 26 23.66 -29.53 -50.00
N THR A 27 22.84 -29.53 -51.05
CA THR A 27 22.70 -30.67 -51.98
C THR A 27 23.88 -30.79 -52.94
N SER A 28 24.59 -29.69 -53.16
CA SER A 28 25.78 -29.61 -54.02
C SER A 28 27.08 -30.06 -53.33
N LEU A 29 27.10 -30.25 -52.01
CA LEU A 29 28.34 -30.52 -51.27
C LEU A 29 28.70 -32.01 -51.26
N GLY A 30 30.00 -32.30 -51.31
CA GLY A 30 30.52 -33.65 -51.17
C GLY A 30 30.39 -34.20 -49.74
N GLY A 31 30.41 -35.53 -49.58
CA GLY A 31 30.22 -36.18 -48.27
C GLY A 31 31.27 -35.82 -47.20
N SER A 32 32.50 -35.47 -47.60
CA SER A 32 33.54 -34.98 -46.68
C SER A 32 33.25 -33.57 -46.18
N GLU A 33 32.85 -32.67 -47.07
CA GLU A 33 32.52 -31.27 -46.77
C GLU A 33 31.26 -31.17 -45.89
N LEU A 34 30.26 -32.04 -46.13
CA LEU A 34 29.08 -32.15 -45.29
C LEU A 34 29.43 -32.50 -43.83
N LYS A 35 30.41 -33.39 -43.60
CA LYS A 35 30.88 -33.72 -42.24
C LYS A 35 31.55 -32.53 -41.56
N VAL A 36 32.26 -31.70 -42.32
CA VAL A 36 32.89 -30.47 -41.80
C VAL A 36 31.81 -29.45 -41.42
N LYS A 37 30.86 -29.17 -42.31
CA LYS A 37 29.72 -28.28 -42.02
C LYS A 37 28.91 -28.75 -40.81
N LEU A 38 28.67 -30.06 -40.67
CA LEU A 38 27.94 -30.59 -39.52
C LEU A 38 28.65 -30.28 -38.20
N LYS A 39 29.97 -30.46 -38.14
CA LYS A 39 30.77 -30.11 -36.97
C LYS A 39 30.73 -28.61 -36.68
N GLU A 40 30.85 -27.78 -37.71
CA GLU A 40 30.76 -26.33 -37.57
C GLU A 40 29.40 -25.91 -37.01
N MET A 41 28.30 -26.41 -37.58
CA MET A 41 26.95 -26.12 -37.11
C MET A 41 26.74 -26.58 -35.67
N HIS A 42 27.21 -27.77 -35.32
CA HIS A 42 27.15 -28.25 -33.94
C HIS A 42 27.87 -27.30 -32.97
N THR A 43 29.10 -26.87 -33.31
CA THR A 43 29.82 -25.91 -32.45
C THR A 43 29.12 -24.55 -32.37
N ARG A 44 28.48 -24.10 -33.44
CA ARG A 44 27.69 -22.86 -33.46
C ARG A 44 26.45 -22.98 -32.59
N ILE A 45 25.73 -24.10 -32.66
CA ILE A 45 24.55 -24.37 -31.81
C ILE A 45 24.94 -24.33 -30.34
N CYS A 46 26.00 -25.04 -29.93
CA CYS A 46 26.45 -25.02 -28.53
C CYS A 46 26.79 -23.60 -28.03
N LYS A 47 27.40 -22.75 -28.87
CA LYS A 47 27.68 -21.36 -28.53
C LYS A 47 26.40 -20.54 -28.36
N LEU A 48 25.47 -20.65 -29.32
CA LEU A 48 24.18 -19.95 -29.27
C LEU A 48 23.32 -20.38 -28.08
N GLU A 49 23.38 -21.66 -27.68
CA GLU A 49 22.72 -22.18 -26.48
C GLU A 49 23.28 -21.51 -25.21
N ALA A 50 24.60 -21.39 -25.08
CA ALA A 50 25.23 -20.72 -23.95
C ALA A 50 24.89 -19.22 -23.91
N GLU A 51 24.99 -18.53 -25.05
CA GLU A 51 24.61 -17.12 -25.16
C GLU A 51 23.13 -16.89 -24.82
N LYS A 52 22.24 -17.79 -25.25
CA LYS A 52 20.82 -17.76 -24.89
C LYS A 52 20.63 -17.86 -23.38
N TYR A 53 21.31 -18.81 -22.73
CA TYR A 53 21.23 -18.96 -21.28
C TYR A 53 21.66 -17.69 -20.54
N ASP A 54 22.77 -17.06 -20.94
CA ASP A 54 23.25 -15.83 -20.32
C ASP A 54 22.25 -14.67 -20.51
N LEU A 55 21.65 -14.56 -21.70
CA LEU A 55 20.63 -13.54 -21.97
C LEU A 55 19.35 -13.78 -21.17
N GLU A 56 18.90 -15.02 -21.03
CA GLU A 56 17.74 -15.38 -20.21
C GLU A 56 17.99 -15.08 -18.74
N LYS A 57 19.19 -15.38 -18.22
CA LYS A 57 19.57 -15.03 -16.85
C LYS A 57 19.58 -13.53 -16.64
N ARG A 58 20.14 -12.76 -17.58
CA ARG A 58 20.11 -11.29 -17.54
C ARG A 58 18.69 -10.75 -17.55
N LEU A 59 17.81 -11.31 -18.38
CA LEU A 59 16.40 -10.90 -18.43
C LEU A 59 15.71 -11.15 -17.08
N GLN A 60 15.93 -12.33 -16.48
CA GLN A 60 15.38 -12.66 -15.15
C GLN A 60 15.81 -11.65 -14.08
N THR A 61 17.09 -11.27 -14.06
CA THR A 61 17.59 -10.24 -13.14
C THR A 61 16.92 -8.89 -13.39
N GLN A 62 16.82 -8.46 -14.66
CA GLN A 62 16.17 -7.18 -15.00
C GLN A 62 14.69 -7.16 -14.63
N GLU A 63 13.98 -8.28 -14.80
CA GLU A 63 12.58 -8.41 -14.39
C GLU A 63 12.43 -8.34 -12.86
N TYR A 64 13.36 -8.94 -12.12
CA TYR A 64 13.40 -8.84 -10.67
C TYR A 64 13.63 -7.39 -10.22
N ASP A 65 14.65 -6.71 -10.77
CA ASP A 65 14.96 -5.32 -10.44
C ASP A 65 13.78 -4.39 -10.74
N LEU A 66 13.09 -4.61 -11.87
CA LEU A 66 11.88 -3.86 -12.22
C LEU A 66 10.73 -4.11 -11.24
N LYS A 67 10.54 -5.35 -10.78
CA LYS A 67 9.53 -5.66 -9.76
C LYS A 67 9.84 -4.97 -8.44
N GLU A 68 11.10 -5.01 -7.99
CA GLU A 68 11.53 -4.34 -6.76
C GLU A 68 11.36 -2.82 -6.84
N LEU A 69 11.75 -2.20 -7.95
CA LEU A 69 11.57 -0.76 -8.17
C LEU A 69 10.09 -0.36 -8.16
N ASN A 70 9.23 -1.15 -8.80
CA ASN A 70 7.80 -0.88 -8.79
C ASN A 70 7.19 -1.02 -7.39
N GLU A 71 7.61 -2.01 -6.61
CA GLU A 71 7.13 -2.19 -5.24
C GLU A 71 7.61 -1.07 -4.32
N ARG A 72 8.88 -0.68 -4.42
CA ARG A 72 9.40 0.49 -3.72
C ARG A 72 8.66 1.77 -4.08
N GLN A 73 8.34 1.95 -5.37
CA GLN A 73 7.56 3.09 -5.84
C GLN A 73 6.14 3.10 -5.27
N ARG A 74 5.49 1.93 -5.15
CA ARG A 74 4.18 1.79 -4.50
C ARG A 74 4.25 2.16 -3.02
N GLN A 75 5.25 1.68 -2.29
CA GLN A 75 5.46 2.01 -0.88
C GLN A 75 5.68 3.52 -0.68
N ILE A 76 6.54 4.14 -1.50
CA ILE A 76 6.77 5.59 -1.48
C ILE A 76 5.46 6.35 -1.75
N ASN A 77 4.65 5.90 -2.71
CA ASN A 77 3.36 6.53 -3.00
C ASN A 77 2.36 6.37 -1.84
N ARG A 78 2.32 5.20 -1.19
CA ARG A 78 1.50 4.92 -0.01
C ARG A 78 1.89 5.84 1.15
N GLN A 79 3.18 5.94 1.46
CA GLN A 79 3.70 6.83 2.51
C GLN A 79 3.41 8.31 2.21
N LYS A 80 3.54 8.73 0.94
CA LYS A 80 3.19 10.10 0.49
C LYS A 80 1.70 10.41 0.62
N LEU A 81 0.82 9.43 0.45
CA LEU A 81 -0.61 9.60 0.66
C LEU A 81 -0.94 9.69 2.14
N GLN A 82 -0.38 8.78 2.95
CA GLN A 82 -0.56 8.80 4.40
C GLN A 82 -0.05 10.10 5.04
N SER A 83 1.10 10.62 4.61
CA SER A 83 1.62 11.91 5.10
C SER A 83 0.78 13.12 4.67
N LYS A 84 0.01 12.99 3.58
CA LYS A 84 -0.99 13.99 3.15
C LYS A 84 -2.35 13.81 3.81
N GLY A 85 -2.50 12.85 4.73
CA GLY A 85 -3.77 12.52 5.37
C GLY A 85 -4.80 11.92 4.40
N MET A 86 -4.34 11.37 3.28
CA MET A 86 -5.19 10.72 2.27
C MET A 86 -5.12 9.20 2.48
N ASP A 87 -6.23 8.51 2.20
CA ASP A 87 -6.31 7.06 2.38
C ASP A 87 -5.25 6.32 1.52
N PRO A 88 -4.34 5.54 2.14
CA PRO A 88 -3.31 4.79 1.44
C PRO A 88 -3.85 3.77 0.42
N ASN A 89 -5.07 3.26 0.60
CA ASN A 89 -5.68 2.29 -0.32
C ASN A 89 -6.35 2.96 -1.53
N SER A 90 -6.62 4.26 -1.45
CA SER A 90 -7.22 5.02 -2.55
C SER A 90 -6.29 5.21 -3.75
N ALA A 91 -4.99 4.88 -3.65
CA ALA A 91 -4.03 4.96 -4.75
C ALA A 91 -4.39 4.04 -5.93
N ASN A 92 -5.02 2.89 -5.65
CA ASN A 92 -5.40 1.87 -6.62
C ASN A 92 -6.84 2.01 -7.13
N SER A 93 -7.56 3.06 -6.73
CA SER A 93 -8.92 3.32 -7.18
C SER A 93 -8.93 3.80 -8.63
N ARG A 94 -9.97 3.42 -9.39
CA ARG A 94 -10.25 3.97 -10.74
C ARG A 94 -10.44 5.49 -10.69
N TYR A 95 -10.85 6.03 -9.55
CA TYR A 95 -11.17 7.43 -9.36
C TYR A 95 -10.08 8.12 -8.53
N PRO A 96 -9.81 9.42 -8.80
CA PRO A 96 -8.81 10.17 -8.06
C PRO A 96 -9.10 10.13 -6.55
N PRO A 97 -8.06 10.11 -5.71
CA PRO A 97 -8.24 9.98 -4.28
C PRO A 97 -8.97 11.19 -3.70
N LYS A 98 -9.85 10.95 -2.72
CA LYS A 98 -10.63 12.01 -2.06
C LYS A 98 -9.68 12.98 -1.36
N VAL A 99 -9.74 14.25 -1.74
CA VAL A 99 -8.94 15.32 -1.13
C VAL A 99 -9.76 15.97 -0.03
N ALA A 100 -9.21 16.08 1.18
CA ALA A 100 -9.82 16.88 2.23
C ALA A 100 -9.77 18.36 1.85
N ILE A 101 -10.94 18.94 1.52
CA ILE A 101 -11.07 20.37 1.17
C ILE A 101 -11.17 21.27 2.41
N PHE A 102 -11.44 20.69 3.58
CA PHE A 102 -11.53 21.40 4.85
C PHE A 102 -10.31 21.06 5.71
N SER A 103 -9.67 22.07 6.28
CA SER A 103 -8.63 21.92 7.28
C SER A 103 -9.24 22.00 8.67
N LYS A 104 -8.66 21.30 9.67
CA LYS A 104 -9.03 21.49 11.09
C LYS A 104 -8.77 22.91 11.61
N TYR A 105 -7.96 23.69 10.87
CA TYR A 105 -7.68 25.10 11.14
C TYR A 105 -8.55 26.04 10.31
N ASP A 106 -9.37 25.50 9.42
CA ASP A 106 -10.31 26.32 8.68
C ASP A 106 -11.36 26.89 9.63
N ARG A 107 -11.79 28.12 9.41
CA ARG A 107 -12.69 28.82 10.35
C ARG A 107 -14.07 28.16 10.29
N GLN A 108 -14.29 27.18 11.16
CA GLN A 108 -15.61 26.57 11.30
C GLN A 108 -16.56 27.60 11.91
N ILE A 109 -17.59 27.95 11.14
CA ILE A 109 -18.66 28.83 11.61
C ILE A 109 -19.39 28.12 12.74
N ASP A 110 -19.34 28.70 13.94
CA ASP A 110 -20.06 28.20 15.10
C ASP A 110 -21.57 28.20 14.81
N ARG A 111 -22.18 27.02 14.79
CA ARG A 111 -23.61 26.81 14.51
C ARG A 111 -24.48 26.99 15.75
N ARG A 112 -23.89 27.13 16.93
CA ARG A 112 -24.60 27.33 18.20
C ARG A 112 -25.34 28.67 18.22
N ASN A 113 -26.48 28.71 18.88
CA ASN A 113 -27.22 29.95 19.07
C ASN A 113 -26.48 30.89 20.06
N PHE A 114 -26.90 32.15 20.14
CA PHE A 114 -26.25 33.13 21.01
C PHE A 114 -26.24 32.73 22.49
N LYS A 115 -27.30 32.09 22.99
CA LYS A 115 -27.44 31.68 24.39
C LYS A 115 -26.45 30.56 24.74
N GLU A 116 -26.30 29.60 23.85
CA GLU A 116 -25.32 28.50 23.96
C GLU A 116 -23.89 29.02 23.94
N ARG A 117 -23.56 29.90 22.98
CA ARG A 117 -22.22 30.53 22.93
C ARG A 117 -21.89 31.31 24.19
N LYS A 118 -22.87 32.05 24.73
CA LYS A 118 -22.70 32.82 25.97
C LYS A 118 -22.45 31.90 27.17
N SER A 119 -23.16 30.78 27.27
CA SER A 119 -23.02 29.85 28.39
C SER A 119 -21.62 29.23 28.52
N LEU A 120 -20.87 29.14 27.40
CA LEU A 120 -19.47 28.68 27.36
C LEU A 120 -18.46 29.70 27.92
N TYR A 121 -18.89 30.90 28.29
CA TYR A 121 -18.01 31.91 28.90
C TYR A 121 -18.56 32.44 30.23
N ASP A 122 -19.76 32.00 30.64
CA ASP A 122 -20.39 32.43 31.88
C ASP A 122 -19.73 31.80 33.14
N LYS A 123 -18.99 30.67 32.99
CA LYS A 123 -18.25 30.04 34.10
C LYS A 123 -16.75 30.33 33.98
N LYS A 124 -16.09 30.66 35.10
CA LYS A 124 -14.65 31.01 35.15
C LYS A 124 -13.69 29.95 34.59
N ASN A 125 -14.13 28.69 34.51
CA ASN A 125 -13.33 27.55 34.03
C ASN A 125 -13.76 27.07 32.64
N ALA A 126 -14.49 27.89 31.89
CA ALA A 126 -15.05 27.45 30.63
C ALA A 126 -14.00 27.55 29.52
N PHE A 127 -13.54 26.38 29.08
CA PHE A 127 -12.65 26.26 27.95
C PHE A 127 -13.45 26.35 26.64
N PRO A 128 -12.89 26.93 25.57
CA PRO A 128 -13.55 26.94 24.28
C PRO A 128 -13.68 25.49 23.76
N CYS A 129 -14.85 24.88 23.95
CA CYS A 129 -15.19 23.62 23.32
C CYS A 129 -15.50 23.92 21.85
N PHE A 130 -14.52 23.68 20.98
CA PHE A 130 -14.74 23.64 19.54
C PHE A 130 -15.56 22.38 19.19
N PRO A 131 -16.45 22.44 18.19
CA PRO A 131 -17.16 21.25 17.72
C PRO A 131 -16.15 20.15 17.35
N ASN A 132 -16.39 18.93 17.84
CA ASN A 132 -15.52 17.74 17.71
C ASN A 132 -14.14 17.81 18.38
N VAL A 133 -13.90 18.78 19.28
CA VAL A 133 -12.72 18.77 20.15
C VAL A 133 -13.18 18.39 21.55
N PRO A 134 -12.69 17.28 22.14
CA PRO A 134 -13.06 16.90 23.49
C PRO A 134 -12.72 18.04 24.46
N PRO A 135 -13.57 18.31 25.45
CA PRO A 135 -13.29 19.34 26.45
C PRO A 135 -11.94 19.02 27.11
N PRO A 136 -11.11 20.04 27.40
CA PRO A 136 -9.85 19.78 28.08
C PRO A 136 -10.11 19.17 29.47
N PRO A 137 -9.18 18.33 29.96
CA PRO A 137 -9.35 17.57 31.18
C PRO A 137 -9.64 18.49 32.38
N THR A 138 -10.57 18.08 33.23
CA THR A 138 -10.96 18.78 34.44
C THR A 138 -9.77 18.91 35.39
N ILE A 139 -9.28 20.14 35.60
CA ILE A 139 -8.28 20.43 36.63
C ILE A 139 -9.01 20.40 37.98
N LEU A 140 -8.77 19.35 38.76
CA LEU A 140 -9.26 19.25 40.13
C LEU A 140 -8.34 20.06 41.05
N ASP A 141 -8.77 21.26 41.41
CA ASP A 141 -8.11 22.02 42.48
C ASP A 141 -8.41 21.31 43.81
N PHE A 142 -7.43 20.59 44.36
CA PHE A 142 -7.52 20.03 45.70
C PHE A 142 -7.67 21.16 46.72
N ARG A 143 -8.90 21.39 47.19
CA ARG A 143 -9.17 22.27 48.32
C ARG A 143 -9.18 21.40 49.59
N PRO A 144 -8.26 21.60 50.55
CA PRO A 144 -8.22 20.80 51.76
C PRO A 144 -9.52 21.00 52.56
N LEU A 145 -10.10 19.89 52.99
CA LEU A 145 -11.33 19.80 53.77
C LEU A 145 -11.04 20.37 55.18
N ASN A 146 -11.68 21.48 55.56
CA ASN A 146 -11.72 21.91 56.96
C ASN A 146 -13.05 21.44 57.57
N ASP A 147 -12.95 20.73 58.70
CA ASP A 147 -14.08 20.12 59.40
C ASP A 147 -15.06 21.17 59.95
N GLY A 148 -16.29 21.18 59.43
CA GLY A 148 -17.39 22.03 59.89
C GLY A 148 -18.50 22.20 58.84
N GLU A 149 -19.40 21.22 58.78
CA GLU A 149 -20.61 21.04 57.93
C GLU A 149 -21.47 22.30 57.59
N PRO A 150 -22.33 22.32 56.52
CA PRO A 150 -23.27 21.24 56.17
C PRO A 150 -23.51 20.90 54.67
N LYS A 151 -24.18 19.75 54.48
CA LYS A 151 -24.60 19.09 53.24
C LYS A 151 -25.38 19.99 52.26
N SER A 152 -25.19 19.73 50.96
CA SER A 152 -26.04 20.18 49.85
C SER A 152 -26.24 19.01 48.86
N PRO A 153 -27.36 18.98 48.10
CA PRO A 153 -28.22 17.81 47.94
C PRO A 153 -27.72 16.79 46.93
N GLY A 154 -28.12 15.54 47.17
CA GLY A 154 -27.79 14.38 46.35
C GLY A 154 -28.20 14.53 44.89
N ILE A 155 -27.36 13.93 44.05
CA ILE A 155 -27.72 13.49 42.70
C ILE A 155 -27.66 11.97 42.80
N GLU A 156 -28.79 11.36 42.47
CA GLU A 156 -29.02 9.93 42.46
C GLU A 156 -27.95 9.25 41.57
N GLU A 157 -27.30 8.23 42.12
CA GLU A 157 -26.50 7.28 41.37
C GLU A 157 -27.47 6.37 40.63
N ASP A 158 -27.70 6.63 39.35
CA ASP A 158 -28.17 5.59 38.44
C ASP A 158 -26.94 4.74 38.09
N GLU A 159 -26.90 3.54 38.66
CA GLU A 159 -26.01 2.45 38.26
C GLU A 159 -26.32 2.05 36.80
N GLU A 160 -25.38 2.22 35.89
CA GLU A 160 -25.27 1.34 34.71
C GLU A 160 -23.93 0.59 34.78
N PRO A 161 -23.92 -0.75 34.61
CA PRO A 161 -22.72 -1.56 34.72
C PRO A 161 -21.86 -1.49 33.46
N GLU A 162 -20.61 -1.03 33.59
CA GLU A 162 -19.55 -1.33 32.62
C GLU A 162 -19.06 -2.78 32.83
N GLU A 163 -19.72 -3.72 32.17
CA GLU A 163 -19.17 -5.06 31.89
C GLU A 163 -19.46 -5.38 30.43
N ASN A 164 -18.66 -4.88 29.48
CA ASN A 164 -18.70 -5.37 28.10
C ASN A 164 -17.50 -5.02 27.20
N GLU A 165 -16.27 -4.90 27.73
CA GLU A 165 -15.08 -4.74 26.87
C GLU A 165 -14.08 -5.90 26.96
N THR A 166 -14.21 -6.80 27.94
CA THR A 166 -13.25 -7.92 28.11
C THR A 166 -13.72 -9.24 27.49
N LYS A 167 -14.88 -9.29 26.84
CA LYS A 167 -15.45 -10.53 26.30
C LYS A 167 -15.34 -10.66 24.78
N GLU A 168 -15.19 -9.54 24.07
CA GLU A 168 -15.02 -9.55 22.61
C GLU A 168 -13.56 -9.89 22.22
N GLU A 169 -12.58 -9.57 23.08
CA GLU A 169 -11.17 -9.92 22.84
C GLU A 169 -10.87 -11.42 23.09
N GLU A 170 -11.60 -12.10 23.98
CA GLU A 170 -11.44 -13.55 24.21
C GLU A 170 -12.15 -14.40 23.14
N GLU A 171 -13.24 -13.90 22.53
CA GLU A 171 -13.94 -14.62 21.45
C GLU A 171 -13.21 -14.52 20.09
N GLU A 172 -12.49 -13.43 19.80
CA GLU A 172 -11.67 -13.33 18.57
C GLU A 172 -10.39 -14.18 18.63
N GLU A 173 -9.78 -14.38 19.81
CA GLU A 173 -8.60 -15.28 19.95
C GLU A 173 -8.98 -16.77 19.86
N GLU A 174 -10.17 -17.17 20.35
CA GLU A 174 -10.65 -18.57 20.21
C GLU A 174 -11.08 -18.91 18.76
N GLU A 175 -11.64 -17.96 18.00
CA GLU A 175 -11.98 -18.18 16.57
C GLU A 175 -10.73 -18.27 15.67
N GLU A 176 -9.65 -17.53 15.96
CA GLU A 176 -8.39 -17.64 15.21
C GLU A 176 -7.64 -18.97 15.49
N GLU A 177 -7.70 -19.51 16.72
CA GLU A 177 -7.09 -20.81 17.05
C GLU A 177 -7.88 -21.99 16.44
N GLU A 178 -9.21 -21.94 16.34
CA GLU A 178 -10.01 -22.99 15.69
C GLU A 178 -9.83 -23.01 14.15
N GLU A 179 -9.64 -21.87 13.49
CA GLU A 179 -9.36 -21.84 12.04
C GLU A 179 -7.96 -22.37 11.68
N GLU A 180 -6.95 -22.21 12.55
CA GLU A 180 -5.61 -22.78 12.32
C GLU A 180 -5.56 -24.31 12.49
N GLU A 181 -6.40 -24.90 13.35
CA GLU A 181 -6.49 -26.37 13.51
C GLU A 181 -7.25 -27.07 12.37
N GLU A 182 -8.11 -26.38 11.61
CA GLU A 182 -8.81 -26.96 10.46
C GLU A 182 -8.00 -26.95 9.14
N GLU A 183 -6.89 -26.19 9.06
CA GLU A 183 -6.04 -26.09 7.86
C GLU A 183 -4.77 -26.98 7.86
N GLU A 184 -4.50 -27.77 8.92
CA GLU A 184 -3.46 -28.84 8.95
C GLU A 184 -4.00 -30.26 8.71
#